data_AF-K1PLX5-F1
#
_entry.id   AF-K1PLX5-F1
#
_cell.length_a   1.000
_cell.length_b   1.000
_cell.length_c   1.000
_cell.angle_alpha   90.00
_cell.angle_beta   90.00
_cell.angle_gamma   90.00
#
_symmetry.space_group_name_H-M   'P 1'
#
loop_
_entity.id
_entity.type
_entity.pdbx_description
1 polymer ?
#
loop_
_entity_poly.entity_id
_entity_poly.type
_entity_poly.pdbx_seq_one_letter_code
_entity_poly.pdbx_strand_id
1 'polypeptide(L)'
;MEDYLEITRSFETKKRTIKPDKKGSTRMPIPHALVKLCLESHGVEKFKEIIQKSEAHKDNVTISAGKLVWDNNFFRGFFKKTIDGIVKHIDELYQESEVKDVRIIVMVGGFSECELVQDAIKKHFGGKSNIIVPEDAGLAVLKGAVFFGHVPDAISRRSARYTYGIQTWPEFREGHHPKERKVQIGKSVRCRNVFFKIVTKGEKVMPGYMKSQVFQALHNNENLLDCGVFVSDKKNPKYVDDPECRLLGHLQVPLNVEKQTLETLIVETLIFGETELKFKAKDVYSDMQCEVIFDLLKD
;
A
#
# COMPACT_ATOMS: atom_id res chain seq x y z
N MET A 1 20.06 -23.31 6.29
CA MET A 1 19.68 -21.87 6.33
C MET A 1 20.84 -20.98 5.89
N GLU A 2 22.07 -21.27 6.34
CA GLU A 2 23.29 -20.54 5.98
C GLU A 2 23.58 -20.51 4.47
N ASP A 3 23.57 -21.67 3.80
CA ASP A 3 23.76 -21.79 2.34
C ASP A 3 22.79 -20.91 1.52
N TYR A 4 21.52 -20.84 1.93
CA TYR A 4 20.51 -20.02 1.27
C TYR A 4 20.80 -18.52 1.45
N LEU A 5 21.23 -18.11 2.65
CA LEU A 5 21.61 -16.73 2.93
C LEU A 5 22.84 -16.32 2.13
N GLU A 6 23.82 -17.22 1.93
CA GLU A 6 25.00 -16.95 1.10
C GLU A 6 24.63 -16.69 -0.36
N ILE A 7 23.82 -17.58 -0.96
CA ILE A 7 23.32 -17.41 -2.34
C ILE A 7 22.57 -16.08 -2.47
N THR A 8 21.67 -15.80 -1.52
CA THR A 8 20.82 -14.60 -1.54
C THR A 8 21.66 -13.33 -1.42
N ARG A 9 22.62 -13.29 -0.49
CA ARG A 9 23.54 -12.14 -0.33
C ARG A 9 24.41 -11.93 -1.57
N SER A 10 24.89 -13.02 -2.18
CA SER A 10 25.64 -12.92 -3.44
C SER A 10 24.75 -12.36 -4.55
N PHE A 11 23.52 -12.85 -4.69
CA PHE A 11 22.57 -12.34 -5.69
C PHE A 11 22.29 -10.86 -5.49
N GLU A 12 21.99 -10.43 -4.26
CA GLU A 12 21.78 -9.04 -3.88
C GLU A 12 22.98 -8.15 -4.24
N THR A 13 24.21 -8.63 -4.01
CA THR A 13 25.43 -7.93 -4.41
C THR A 13 25.55 -7.84 -5.94
N LYS A 14 25.20 -8.89 -6.68
CA LYS A 14 25.24 -8.88 -8.15
C LYS A 14 24.17 -8.00 -8.76
N LYS A 15 22.97 -7.95 -8.17
CA LYS A 15 21.89 -7.03 -8.54
C LYS A 15 22.36 -5.57 -8.55
N ARG A 16 23.23 -5.17 -7.62
CA ARG A 16 23.78 -3.81 -7.54
C ARG A 16 24.98 -3.54 -8.46
N THR A 17 25.62 -4.58 -9.01
CA THR A 17 26.90 -4.45 -9.76
C THR A 17 26.84 -4.92 -11.21
N ILE A 18 25.69 -5.47 -11.64
CA ILE A 18 25.40 -5.78 -13.04
C ILE A 18 24.96 -4.51 -13.77
N LYS A 19 25.63 -4.18 -14.87
CA LYS A 19 25.32 -3.01 -15.70
C LYS A 19 24.66 -3.43 -17.02
N PRO A 20 23.85 -2.57 -17.67
CA PRO A 20 23.19 -2.88 -18.95
C PRO A 20 24.15 -3.31 -20.07
N ASP A 21 25.35 -2.75 -20.10
CA ASP A 21 26.36 -2.88 -21.16
C ASP A 21 27.54 -3.79 -20.78
N LYS A 22 27.62 -4.23 -19.52
CA LYS A 22 28.70 -5.09 -19.02
C LYS A 22 28.81 -6.41 -19.80
N LYS A 23 29.87 -6.54 -20.61
CA LYS A 23 30.19 -7.80 -21.31
C LYS A 23 30.81 -8.85 -20.37
N GLY A 24 30.93 -10.08 -20.84
CA GLY A 24 31.55 -11.19 -20.10
C GLY A 24 30.58 -11.85 -19.12
N SER A 25 31.09 -12.25 -17.95
CA SER A 25 30.37 -13.14 -17.04
C SER A 25 30.23 -12.62 -15.62
N THR A 26 29.16 -13.01 -14.94
CA THR A 26 28.93 -12.81 -13.51
C THR A 26 29.15 -14.12 -12.76
N ARG A 27 29.91 -14.06 -11.65
CA ARG A 27 30.22 -15.24 -10.83
C ARG A 27 29.45 -15.20 -9.52
N MET A 28 28.79 -16.30 -9.16
CA MET A 28 28.10 -16.49 -7.89
C MET A 28 28.55 -17.79 -7.21
N PRO A 29 28.78 -17.80 -5.89
CA PRO A 29 29.08 -19.01 -5.16
C PRO A 29 27.90 -19.99 -5.26
N ILE A 30 28.22 -21.27 -5.32
CA ILE A 30 27.26 -22.35 -5.15
C ILE A 30 27.68 -23.17 -3.93
N PRO A 31 26.82 -23.28 -2.90
CA PRO A 31 27.13 -24.04 -1.70
C PRO A 31 27.46 -25.50 -2.02
N HIS A 32 28.46 -26.04 -1.34
CA HIS A 32 28.93 -27.41 -1.58
C HIS A 32 27.82 -28.44 -1.34
N ALA A 33 27.00 -28.25 -0.30
CA ALA A 33 25.88 -29.14 -0.02
C ALA A 33 24.86 -29.17 -1.17
N LEU A 34 24.58 -28.01 -1.79
CA LEU A 34 23.69 -27.94 -2.96
C LEU A 34 24.28 -28.68 -4.16
N VAL A 35 25.59 -28.51 -4.42
CA VAL A 35 26.28 -29.27 -5.47
C VAL A 35 26.12 -30.77 -5.23
N LYS A 36 26.40 -31.25 -4.01
CA LYS A 36 26.29 -32.68 -3.64
C LYS A 36 24.88 -33.21 -3.86
N LEU A 37 23.86 -32.50 -3.38
CA LEU A 37 22.46 -32.86 -3.58
C LEU A 37 22.07 -32.94 -5.07
N CYS A 38 22.55 -32.00 -5.88
CA CYS A 38 22.32 -32.02 -7.33
C CYS A 38 23.00 -33.22 -8.01
N LEU A 39 24.23 -33.58 -7.61
CA LEU A 39 24.93 -34.75 -8.16
C LEU A 39 24.19 -36.05 -7.84
N GLU A 40 23.77 -36.23 -6.58
CA GLU A 40 23.03 -37.40 -6.10
C GLU A 40 21.67 -37.54 -6.81
N SER A 41 20.91 -36.44 -6.90
CA SER A 41 19.57 -36.45 -7.52
C SER A 41 19.59 -36.66 -9.03
N HIS A 42 20.63 -36.20 -9.73
CA HIS A 42 20.76 -36.37 -11.18
C HIS A 42 21.58 -37.60 -11.59
N GLY A 43 22.14 -38.35 -10.63
CA GLY A 43 22.95 -39.55 -10.89
C GLY A 43 24.18 -39.28 -11.75
N VAL A 44 24.86 -38.15 -11.52
CA VAL A 44 26.07 -37.75 -12.26
C VAL A 44 27.23 -37.42 -11.33
N GLU A 45 28.46 -37.58 -11.80
CA GLU A 45 29.66 -37.33 -11.00
C GLU A 45 30.10 -35.85 -11.02
N LYS A 46 29.79 -35.13 -12.11
CA LYS A 46 30.24 -33.74 -12.31
C LYS A 46 29.06 -32.81 -12.53
N PHE A 47 29.06 -31.68 -11.80
CA PHE A 47 27.99 -30.68 -11.89
C PHE A 47 27.88 -30.06 -13.29
N LYS A 48 29.00 -30.02 -14.02
CA LYS A 48 29.03 -29.59 -15.42
C LYS A 48 28.08 -30.42 -16.30
N GLU A 49 27.92 -31.71 -16.03
CA GLU A 49 27.02 -32.58 -16.79
C GLU A 49 25.55 -32.20 -16.58
N ILE A 50 25.18 -31.77 -15.37
CA ILE A 50 23.84 -31.26 -15.06
C ILE A 50 23.55 -30.01 -15.90
N ILE A 51 24.51 -29.07 -15.95
CA ILE A 51 24.37 -27.86 -16.76
C ILE A 51 24.25 -28.20 -18.26
N GLN A 52 25.06 -29.13 -18.76
CA GLN A 52 25.06 -29.53 -20.18
C GLN A 52 23.78 -30.25 -20.59
N LYS A 53 23.14 -31.00 -19.68
CA LYS A 53 21.81 -31.59 -19.91
C LYS A 53 20.68 -30.54 -19.95
N SER A 54 20.93 -29.31 -19.49
CA SER A 54 19.93 -28.26 -19.45
C SER A 54 19.99 -27.38 -20.71
N GLU A 55 19.04 -27.56 -21.62
CA GLU A 55 18.92 -26.76 -22.85
C GLU A 55 18.94 -25.24 -22.59
N ALA A 56 18.31 -24.79 -21.51
CA ALA A 56 18.25 -23.36 -21.17
C ALA A 56 19.60 -22.80 -20.66
N HIS A 57 20.50 -23.63 -20.12
CA HIS A 57 21.69 -23.17 -19.39
C HIS A 57 23.02 -23.60 -20.00
N LYS A 58 23.04 -24.64 -20.85
CA LYS A 58 24.27 -25.26 -21.39
C LYS A 58 25.23 -24.27 -22.08
N ASP A 59 24.68 -23.26 -22.75
CA ASP A 59 25.46 -22.26 -23.51
C ASP A 59 25.75 -20.98 -22.70
N ASN A 60 25.05 -20.78 -21.59
CA ASN A 60 25.06 -19.52 -20.85
C ASN A 60 25.63 -19.63 -19.42
N VAL A 61 25.81 -20.85 -18.93
CA VAL A 61 26.26 -21.11 -17.55
C VAL A 61 27.38 -22.12 -17.56
N THR A 62 28.40 -21.88 -16.76
CA THR A 62 29.46 -22.85 -16.47
C THR A 62 29.75 -22.87 -14.98
N ILE A 63 30.52 -23.87 -14.53
CA ILE A 63 30.99 -23.94 -13.15
C ILE A 63 32.52 -23.88 -13.13
N SER A 64 33.08 -23.03 -12.26
CA SER A 64 34.52 -22.86 -12.10
C SER A 64 34.85 -22.48 -10.66
N ALA A 65 35.79 -23.19 -10.03
CA ALA A 65 36.29 -22.93 -8.68
C ALA A 65 35.16 -22.71 -7.63
N GLY A 66 34.17 -23.60 -7.60
CA GLY A 66 33.03 -23.52 -6.66
C GLY A 66 32.05 -22.39 -6.94
N LYS A 67 32.09 -21.78 -8.13
CA LYS A 67 31.18 -20.69 -8.53
C LYS A 67 30.48 -21.02 -9.84
N LEU A 68 29.20 -20.69 -9.90
CA LEU A 68 28.47 -20.59 -11.16
C LEU A 68 28.90 -19.31 -11.88
N VAL A 69 29.24 -19.46 -13.15
CA VAL A 69 29.69 -18.41 -14.05
C VAL A 69 28.61 -18.24 -15.11
N TRP A 70 27.90 -17.13 -15.03
CA TRP A 70 26.76 -16.81 -15.89
C TRP A 70 27.20 -15.81 -16.95
N ASP A 71 26.84 -16.03 -18.22
CA ASP A 71 26.88 -14.99 -19.23
C ASP A 71 26.04 -13.78 -18.76
N ASN A 72 26.55 -12.56 -18.92
CA ASN A 72 25.87 -11.37 -18.42
C ASN A 72 24.55 -11.09 -19.14
N ASN A 73 24.42 -11.41 -20.44
CA ASN A 73 23.14 -11.23 -21.14
C ASN A 73 22.09 -12.17 -20.58
N PHE A 74 22.47 -13.42 -20.35
CA PHE A 74 21.58 -14.39 -19.71
C PHE A 74 21.24 -14.01 -18.26
N PHE A 75 22.24 -13.57 -17.47
CA PHE A 75 22.05 -13.15 -16.08
C PHE A 75 21.09 -11.96 -15.94
N ARG A 76 21.09 -11.02 -16.89
CA ARG A 76 20.11 -9.91 -16.90
C ARG A 76 18.66 -10.41 -17.01
N GLY A 77 18.45 -11.60 -17.58
CA GLY A 77 17.15 -12.25 -17.69
C GLY A 77 16.43 -12.41 -16.34
N PHE A 78 17.17 -12.59 -15.24
CA PHE A 78 16.60 -12.67 -13.89
C PHE A 78 15.80 -11.43 -13.48
N PHE A 79 16.14 -10.25 -14.03
CA PHE A 79 15.52 -8.99 -13.67
C PHE A 79 14.41 -8.55 -14.64
N LYS A 80 14.35 -9.16 -15.83
CA LYS A 80 13.50 -8.70 -16.93
C LYS A 80 12.02 -8.62 -16.53
N LYS A 81 11.46 -9.72 -16.00
CA LYS A 81 10.04 -9.76 -15.60
C LYS A 81 9.69 -8.67 -14.58
N THR A 82 10.57 -8.46 -13.61
CA THR A 82 10.38 -7.43 -12.57
C THR A 82 10.47 -6.03 -13.15
N ILE A 83 11.47 -5.76 -13.99
CA ILE A 83 11.67 -4.46 -14.64
C ILE A 83 10.48 -4.13 -15.55
N ASP A 84 10.06 -5.08 -16.40
CA ASP A 84 8.91 -4.91 -17.29
C ASP A 84 7.63 -4.62 -16.48
N GLY A 85 7.46 -5.30 -15.34
CA GLY A 85 6.35 -5.05 -14.42
C GLY A 85 6.36 -3.65 -13.83
N ILE A 86 7.54 -3.13 -13.43
CA ILE A 86 7.69 -1.76 -12.92
C ILE A 86 7.36 -0.75 -14.02
N VAL A 87 7.90 -0.93 -15.23
CA VAL A 87 7.65 -0.05 -16.38
C VAL A 87 6.16 -0.03 -16.70
N LYS A 88 5.53 -1.20 -16.83
CA LYS A 88 4.10 -1.32 -17.10
C LYS A 88 3.27 -0.59 -16.05
N HIS A 89 3.59 -0.78 -14.77
CA HIS A 89 2.85 -0.16 -13.68
C HIS A 89 2.94 1.37 -13.74
N ILE A 90 4.12 1.93 -14.03
CA ILE A 90 4.27 3.39 -14.17
C ILE A 90 3.50 3.90 -15.40
N ASP A 91 3.49 3.16 -16.51
CA ASP A 91 2.67 3.50 -17.69
C ASP A 91 1.17 3.52 -17.40
N GLU A 92 0.69 2.55 -16.62
CA GLU A 92 -0.70 2.51 -16.14
C GLU A 92 -1.01 3.73 -15.29
N LEU A 93 -0.10 4.14 -14.40
CA LEU A 93 -0.26 5.37 -13.62
C LEU A 93 -0.39 6.60 -14.53
N TYR A 94 0.40 6.72 -15.60
CA TYR A 94 0.27 7.86 -16.54
C TYR A 94 -1.11 7.99 -17.21
N GLN A 95 -1.94 6.94 -17.20
CA GLN A 95 -3.32 7.02 -17.69
C GLN A 95 -4.26 7.73 -16.71
N GLU A 96 -3.87 7.84 -15.44
CA GLU A 96 -4.66 8.52 -14.41
C GLU A 96 -4.53 10.03 -14.56
N SER A 97 -5.69 10.71 -14.54
CA SER A 97 -5.79 12.15 -14.78
C SER A 97 -4.97 13.00 -13.80
N GLU A 98 -4.75 12.47 -12.60
CA GLU A 98 -4.05 13.08 -11.49
C GLU A 98 -2.51 13.06 -11.65
N VAL A 99 -1.96 12.17 -12.48
CA VAL A 99 -0.50 11.99 -12.65
C VAL A 99 -0.02 12.04 -14.10
N LYS A 100 -0.92 12.22 -15.07
CA LYS A 100 -0.59 12.38 -16.49
C LYS A 100 0.47 13.46 -16.78
N ASP A 101 0.54 14.50 -15.96
CA ASP A 101 1.42 15.67 -16.13
C ASP A 101 2.67 15.63 -15.21
N VAL A 102 3.02 14.45 -14.69
CA VAL A 102 4.20 14.27 -13.83
C VAL A 102 5.49 14.61 -14.57
N ARG A 103 6.26 15.55 -14.00
CA ARG A 103 7.52 16.04 -14.57
C ARG A 103 8.77 15.38 -14.00
N ILE A 104 8.67 14.76 -12.83
CA ILE A 104 9.81 14.21 -12.09
C ILE A 104 9.46 12.83 -11.56
N ILE A 105 10.31 11.85 -11.83
CA ILE A 105 10.29 10.53 -11.19
C ILE A 105 11.52 10.45 -10.28
N VAL A 106 11.28 10.31 -8.97
CA VAL A 106 12.36 10.09 -8.00
C VAL A 106 12.42 8.60 -7.65
N MET A 107 13.52 7.94 -7.98
CA MET A 107 13.71 6.51 -7.77
C MET A 107 14.37 6.28 -6.41
N VAL A 108 13.58 5.80 -5.43
CA VAL A 108 14.05 5.52 -4.05
C VAL A 108 14.00 4.02 -3.72
N GLY A 109 14.62 3.61 -2.62
CA GLY A 109 14.76 2.22 -2.20
C GLY A 109 15.97 1.51 -2.81
N GLY A 110 16.42 0.41 -2.19
CA GLY A 110 17.67 -0.24 -2.56
C GLY A 110 17.70 -0.81 -3.99
N PHE A 111 16.55 -1.15 -4.58
CA PHE A 111 16.51 -1.63 -5.96
C PHE A 111 16.64 -0.52 -7.00
N SER A 112 16.39 0.74 -6.63
CA SER A 112 16.63 1.91 -7.49
C SER A 112 18.13 2.15 -7.73
N GLU A 113 19.01 1.54 -6.94
CA GLU A 113 20.46 1.54 -7.17
C GLU A 113 20.89 0.56 -8.29
N CYS A 114 19.99 -0.31 -8.76
CA CYS A 114 20.29 -1.23 -9.85
C CYS A 114 20.32 -0.48 -11.19
N GLU A 115 21.47 -0.44 -11.85
CA GLU A 115 21.64 0.24 -13.14
C GLU A 115 20.73 -0.31 -14.24
N LEU A 116 20.34 -1.59 -14.19
CA LEU A 116 19.36 -2.16 -15.12
C LEU A 116 17.98 -1.51 -14.98
N VAL A 117 17.54 -1.28 -13.74
CA VAL A 117 16.25 -0.62 -13.45
C VAL A 117 16.32 0.84 -13.88
N GLN A 118 17.40 1.53 -13.52
CA GLN A 118 17.60 2.93 -13.90
C GLN A 118 17.60 3.12 -15.42
N ASP A 119 18.33 2.26 -16.16
CA ASP A 119 18.39 2.31 -17.62
C ASP A 119 17.02 2.09 -18.26
N ALA A 120 16.26 1.09 -17.79
CA ALA A 120 14.93 0.81 -18.30
C ALA A 120 13.97 1.99 -18.08
N ILE A 121 13.95 2.56 -16.86
CA ILE A 121 13.11 3.71 -16.53
C ILE A 121 13.53 4.95 -17.33
N LYS A 122 14.83 5.23 -17.44
CA LYS A 122 15.33 6.36 -18.23
C LYS A 122 15.00 6.23 -19.71
N LYS A 123 15.16 5.05 -20.31
CA LYS A 123 14.83 4.81 -21.72
C LYS A 123 13.34 4.97 -21.99
N HIS A 124 12.48 4.48 -21.09
CA HIS A 124 11.04 4.48 -21.30
C HIS A 124 10.38 5.82 -20.97
N PHE A 125 10.83 6.49 -19.90
CA PHE A 125 10.18 7.69 -19.37
C PHE A 125 11.01 8.98 -19.51
N GLY A 126 12.28 8.91 -19.89
CA GLY A 126 13.18 10.08 -19.94
C GLY A 126 12.76 11.17 -20.94
N GLY A 127 11.95 10.82 -21.94
CA GLY A 127 11.35 11.82 -22.84
C GLY A 127 10.14 12.55 -22.25
N LYS A 128 9.53 12.02 -21.19
CA LYS A 128 8.32 12.56 -20.55
C LYS A 128 8.63 13.24 -19.22
N SER A 129 9.60 12.71 -18.47
CA SER A 129 9.90 13.16 -17.11
C SER A 129 11.40 13.12 -16.81
N ASN A 130 11.83 14.03 -15.94
CA ASN A 130 13.17 14.01 -15.39
C ASN A 130 13.31 12.87 -14.36
N ILE A 131 14.28 11.98 -14.58
CA ILE A 131 14.51 10.82 -13.71
C ILE A 131 15.64 11.13 -12.74
N ILE A 132 15.33 11.17 -11.44
CA ILE A 132 16.28 11.45 -10.37
C ILE A 132 16.52 10.19 -9.56
N VAL A 133 17.79 9.83 -9.38
CA VAL A 133 18.19 8.74 -8.48
C VAL A 133 19.10 9.35 -7.41
N PRO A 134 18.67 9.39 -6.13
CA PRO A 134 19.51 9.89 -5.04
C PRO A 134 20.78 9.04 -4.85
N GLU A 135 21.87 9.66 -4.40
CA GLU A 135 23.18 9.01 -4.17
C GLU A 135 23.11 7.83 -3.16
N ASP A 136 22.16 7.90 -2.21
CA ASP A 136 21.80 6.80 -1.32
C ASP A 136 20.32 6.45 -1.46
N ALA A 137 19.89 6.01 -2.64
CA ALA A 137 18.49 5.67 -2.88
C ALA A 137 17.94 4.68 -1.84
N GLY A 138 18.74 3.72 -1.37
CA GLY A 138 18.38 2.79 -0.29
C GLY A 138 18.09 3.45 1.07
N LEU A 139 18.69 4.60 1.37
CA LEU A 139 18.49 5.34 2.63
C LEU A 139 17.57 6.56 2.48
N ALA A 140 17.17 6.91 1.25
CA ALA A 140 16.42 8.13 0.97
C ALA A 140 15.13 8.27 1.82
N VAL A 141 14.39 7.17 1.99
CA VAL A 141 13.16 7.15 2.80
C VAL A 141 13.47 7.38 4.28
N LEU A 142 14.48 6.70 4.83
CA LEU A 142 14.90 6.86 6.22
C LEU A 142 15.38 8.29 6.49
N LYS A 143 16.22 8.84 5.62
CA LYS A 143 16.70 10.23 5.71
C LYS A 143 15.53 11.21 5.67
N GLY A 144 14.56 10.98 4.79
CA GLY A 144 13.33 11.77 4.71
C GLY A 144 12.49 11.68 5.99
N ALA A 145 12.37 10.50 6.61
CA ALA A 145 11.66 10.31 7.86
C ALA A 145 12.34 11.04 9.04
N VAL A 146 13.67 10.98 9.13
CA VAL A 146 14.43 11.75 10.14
C VAL A 146 14.23 13.24 9.94
N PHE A 147 14.31 13.73 8.70
CA PHE A 147 14.06 15.13 8.38
C PHE A 147 12.64 15.56 8.75
N PHE A 148 11.64 14.74 8.43
CA PHE A 148 10.24 14.97 8.80
C PHE A 148 10.05 15.04 10.31
N GLY A 149 10.71 14.19 11.10
CA GLY A 149 10.66 14.27 12.56
C GLY A 149 11.21 15.59 13.13
N HIS A 150 12.15 16.24 12.44
CA HIS A 150 12.65 17.57 12.82
C HIS A 150 11.78 18.71 12.29
N VAL A 151 11.14 18.53 11.13
CA VAL A 151 10.37 19.56 10.43
C VAL A 151 9.06 18.94 9.91
N PRO A 152 8.07 18.67 10.79
CA PRO A 152 6.82 18.02 10.40
C PRO A 152 6.03 18.86 9.39
N ASP A 153 6.04 20.19 9.55
CA ASP A 153 5.37 21.14 8.66
C ASP A 153 5.92 21.17 7.22
N ALA A 154 7.03 20.48 6.94
CA ALA A 154 7.54 20.33 5.57
C ALA A 154 6.54 19.63 4.64
N ILE A 155 5.63 18.80 5.17
CA ILE A 155 4.57 18.14 4.41
C ILE A 155 3.25 18.92 4.58
N SER A 156 3.01 19.86 3.67
CA SER A 156 1.80 20.69 3.72
C SER A 156 0.52 19.96 3.29
N ARG A 157 0.62 18.92 2.45
CA ARG A 157 -0.54 18.24 1.85
C ARG A 157 -0.24 16.76 1.59
N ARG A 158 -1.27 15.93 1.74
CA ARG A 158 -1.28 14.50 1.37
C ARG A 158 -2.52 14.19 0.55
N SER A 159 -2.47 13.18 -0.29
CA SER A 159 -3.66 12.65 -0.97
C SER A 159 -4.23 11.49 -0.17
N ALA A 160 -5.53 11.51 0.10
CA ALA A 160 -6.21 10.43 0.81
C ALA A 160 -6.04 9.09 0.08
N ARG A 161 -5.44 8.09 0.74
CA ARG A 161 -5.18 6.75 0.16
C ARG A 161 -6.48 5.99 -0.14
N TYR A 162 -7.49 6.20 0.68
CA TYR A 162 -8.79 5.57 0.61
C TYR A 162 -9.90 6.63 0.60
N THR A 163 -11.12 6.19 0.30
CA THR A 163 -12.31 6.93 0.67
C THR A 163 -12.63 6.62 2.12
N TYR A 164 -12.70 7.66 2.96
CA TYR A 164 -12.98 7.55 4.38
C TYR A 164 -14.43 7.94 4.65
N GLY A 165 -15.09 7.18 5.51
CA GLY A 165 -16.46 7.43 5.88
C GLY A 165 -16.87 6.69 7.12
N ILE A 166 -18.16 6.76 7.40
CA ILE A 166 -18.79 6.20 8.59
C ILE A 166 -20.04 5.44 8.18
N GLN A 167 -20.44 4.48 9.02
CA GLN A 167 -21.69 3.76 8.80
C GLN A 167 -22.88 4.62 9.20
N THR A 168 -23.88 4.70 8.33
CA THR A 168 -25.13 5.42 8.62
C THR A 168 -26.35 4.59 8.25
N TRP A 169 -27.47 4.97 8.86
CA TRP A 169 -28.77 4.32 8.67
C TRP A 169 -29.81 5.39 8.29
N PRO A 170 -29.69 5.99 7.08
CA PRO A 170 -30.58 7.07 6.64
C PRO A 170 -32.02 6.57 6.43
N GLU A 171 -32.95 7.51 6.28
CA GLU A 171 -34.34 7.19 5.96
C GLU A 171 -34.43 6.35 4.68
N PHE A 172 -35.27 5.31 4.71
CA PHE A 172 -35.44 4.43 3.56
C PHE A 172 -36.21 5.13 2.43
N ARG A 173 -35.64 5.17 1.23
CA ARG A 173 -36.27 5.77 0.05
C ARG A 173 -36.57 4.70 -0.98
N GLU A 174 -37.86 4.45 -1.20
CA GLU A 174 -38.34 3.50 -2.21
C GLU A 174 -37.81 3.89 -3.60
N GLY A 175 -37.36 2.91 -4.39
CA GLY A 175 -36.75 3.13 -5.70
C GLY A 175 -35.29 3.60 -5.68
N HIS A 176 -34.75 4.02 -4.53
CA HIS A 176 -33.32 4.37 -4.38
C HIS A 176 -32.55 3.36 -3.55
N HIS A 177 -33.14 2.89 -2.45
CA HIS A 177 -32.51 1.92 -1.55
C HIS A 177 -32.96 0.47 -1.86
N PRO A 178 -32.04 -0.52 -1.81
CA PRO A 178 -32.39 -1.93 -1.97
C PRO A 178 -33.29 -2.42 -0.84
N LYS A 179 -34.34 -3.18 -1.18
CA LYS A 179 -35.38 -3.62 -0.23
C LYS A 179 -34.82 -4.53 0.86
N GLU A 180 -33.80 -5.33 0.56
CA GLU A 180 -33.09 -6.21 1.49
C GLU A 180 -32.28 -5.46 2.57
N ARG A 181 -32.13 -4.13 2.43
CA ARG A 181 -31.53 -3.25 3.44
C ARG A 181 -32.55 -2.42 4.21
N LYS A 182 -33.85 -2.57 3.91
CA LYS A 182 -34.94 -1.90 4.62
C LYS A 182 -35.08 -2.50 6.03
N VAL A 183 -35.06 -1.66 7.04
CA VAL A 183 -35.21 -2.05 8.44
C VAL A 183 -36.16 -1.09 9.17
N GLN A 184 -36.98 -1.61 10.07
CA GLN A 184 -37.83 -0.81 10.94
C GLN A 184 -37.11 -0.57 12.27
N ILE A 185 -36.91 0.69 12.65
CA ILE A 185 -36.30 1.09 13.91
C ILE A 185 -37.26 2.05 14.62
N GLY A 186 -37.92 1.55 15.67
CA GLY A 186 -39.01 2.26 16.32
C GLY A 186 -40.10 2.63 15.32
N LYS A 187 -40.37 3.93 15.18
CA LYS A 187 -41.35 4.47 14.22
C LYS A 187 -40.77 4.77 12.83
N SER A 188 -39.45 4.69 12.64
CA SER A 188 -38.77 5.05 11.40
C SER A 188 -38.42 3.83 10.55
N VAL A 189 -38.55 3.98 9.22
CA VAL A 189 -38.02 3.02 8.25
C VAL A 189 -36.66 3.53 7.78
N ARG A 190 -35.59 2.74 7.95
CA ARG A 190 -34.21 3.11 7.60
C ARG A 190 -33.60 2.14 6.59
N CYS A 191 -32.53 2.58 5.92
CA CYS A 191 -31.67 1.71 5.10
C CYS A 191 -30.39 1.41 5.87
N ARG A 192 -30.13 0.13 6.18
CA ARG A 192 -28.95 -0.27 6.97
C ARG A 192 -27.65 -0.19 6.17
N ASN A 193 -26.54 0.02 6.89
CA ASN A 193 -25.17 -0.13 6.41
C ASN A 193 -24.77 0.80 5.25
N VAL A 194 -25.35 2.00 5.15
CA VAL A 194 -24.98 2.97 4.11
C VAL A 194 -23.61 3.57 4.43
N PHE A 195 -22.73 3.62 3.44
CA PHE A 195 -21.44 4.28 3.56
C PHE A 195 -21.63 5.78 3.39
N PHE A 196 -21.53 6.54 4.49
CA PHE A 196 -21.51 7.99 4.41
C PHE A 196 -20.09 8.49 4.20
N LYS A 197 -19.83 8.98 2.98
CA LYS A 197 -18.51 9.44 2.56
C LYS A 197 -18.17 10.81 3.15
N ILE A 198 -17.02 10.90 3.81
CA ILE A 198 -16.49 12.15 4.38
C ILE A 198 -15.33 12.66 3.51
N VAL A 199 -14.34 11.82 3.22
CA VAL A 199 -13.19 12.15 2.35
C VAL A 199 -13.09 11.15 1.22
N THR A 200 -12.85 11.62 -0.01
CA THR A 200 -12.74 10.75 -1.19
C THR A 200 -11.29 10.35 -1.45
N LYS A 201 -11.06 9.12 -1.90
CA LYS A 201 -9.74 8.68 -2.39
C LYS A 201 -9.17 9.67 -3.41
N GLY A 202 -7.94 10.13 -3.16
CA GLY A 202 -7.24 11.14 -3.97
C GLY A 202 -7.52 12.60 -3.56
N GLU A 203 -8.47 12.86 -2.66
CA GLU A 203 -8.72 14.21 -2.12
C GLU A 203 -7.49 14.70 -1.35
N LYS A 204 -7.12 15.97 -1.56
CA LYS A 204 -5.97 16.59 -0.90
C LYS A 204 -6.36 17.01 0.51
N VAL A 205 -5.73 16.41 1.51
CA VAL A 205 -5.90 16.72 2.94
C VAL A 205 -4.65 17.43 3.46
N MET A 206 -4.84 18.40 4.35
CA MET A 206 -3.77 19.08 5.07
C MET A 206 -3.68 18.54 6.49
N PRO A 207 -2.52 18.63 7.17
CA PRO A 207 -2.45 18.33 8.59
C PRO A 207 -3.48 19.15 9.39
N GLY A 208 -4.20 18.49 10.28
CA GLY A 208 -5.29 19.08 11.05
C GLY A 208 -6.59 19.29 10.26
N TYR A 209 -6.72 18.72 9.05
CA TYR A 209 -7.94 18.84 8.26
C TYR A 209 -9.10 18.11 8.96
N MET A 210 -10.19 18.83 9.21
CA MET A 210 -11.37 18.31 9.91
C MET A 210 -12.58 18.33 8.98
N LYS A 211 -13.33 17.23 8.95
CA LYS A 211 -14.69 17.21 8.43
C LYS A 211 -15.63 16.61 9.45
N SER A 212 -16.73 17.30 9.70
CA SER A 212 -17.76 16.91 10.65
C SER A 212 -19.10 16.72 9.96
N GLN A 213 -19.90 15.80 10.47
CA GLN A 213 -21.30 15.64 10.09
C GLN A 213 -22.13 15.38 11.34
N VAL A 214 -23.35 15.91 11.36
CA VAL A 214 -24.32 15.71 12.44
C VAL A 214 -25.24 14.55 12.08
N PHE A 215 -25.44 13.65 13.04
CA PHE A 215 -26.34 12.51 12.94
C PHE A 215 -27.29 12.46 14.13
N GLN A 216 -28.48 11.92 13.89
CA GLN A 216 -29.41 11.56 14.95
C GLN A 216 -29.03 10.16 15.46
N ALA A 217 -28.78 10.04 16.77
CA ALA A 217 -28.50 8.75 17.37
C ALA A 217 -29.75 7.87 17.31
N LEU A 218 -29.58 6.64 16.82
CA LEU A 218 -30.62 5.63 16.89
C LEU A 218 -30.49 4.93 18.24
N HIS A 219 -31.41 5.22 19.15
CA HIS A 219 -31.41 4.60 20.48
C HIS A 219 -31.60 3.08 20.37
N ASN A 220 -30.72 2.34 21.04
CA ASN A 220 -30.86 0.92 21.32
C ASN A 220 -31.13 0.71 22.82
N ASN A 221 -31.43 -0.52 23.22
CA ASN A 221 -31.74 -0.85 24.62
C ASN A 221 -30.52 -0.71 25.56
N GLU A 222 -29.31 -0.58 25.01
CA GLU A 222 -28.04 -0.58 25.75
C GLU A 222 -27.53 0.84 26.06
N ASN A 223 -28.22 1.88 25.58
CA ASN A 223 -27.83 3.28 25.73
C ASN A 223 -26.39 3.57 25.26
N LEU A 224 -25.94 2.86 24.22
CA LEU A 224 -24.63 3.01 23.61
C LEU A 224 -24.79 3.17 22.12
N LEU A 225 -24.23 4.23 21.56
CA LEU A 225 -24.10 4.41 20.12
C LEU A 225 -22.75 3.86 19.66
N ASP A 226 -22.79 2.90 18.73
CA ASP A 226 -21.61 2.37 18.08
C ASP A 226 -21.33 3.13 16.78
N CYS A 227 -20.24 3.89 16.73
CA CYS A 227 -19.84 4.71 15.60
C CYS A 227 -18.73 4.00 14.81
N GLY A 228 -19.08 3.30 13.73
CA GLY A 228 -18.12 2.58 12.90
C GLY A 228 -17.48 3.47 11.83
N VAL A 229 -16.14 3.50 11.79
CA VAL A 229 -15.33 4.20 10.78
C VAL A 229 -14.82 3.20 9.73
N PHE A 230 -15.03 3.51 8.46
CA PHE A 230 -14.75 2.62 7.34
C PHE A 230 -13.86 3.29 6.30
N VAL A 231 -13.09 2.47 5.59
CA VAL A 231 -12.31 2.88 4.42
C VAL A 231 -12.68 2.05 3.20
N SER A 232 -12.56 2.63 2.01
CA SER A 232 -12.82 1.97 0.73
C SER A 232 -11.75 2.26 -0.32
N ASP A 233 -11.44 1.25 -1.12
CA ASP A 233 -10.55 1.38 -2.28
C ASP A 233 -11.20 2.08 -3.49
N LYS A 234 -12.53 2.24 -3.51
CA LYS A 234 -13.28 2.99 -4.53
C LYS A 234 -13.51 4.45 -4.13
N LYS A 235 -13.64 5.35 -5.11
CA LYS A 235 -13.99 6.77 -4.90
C LYS A 235 -15.43 6.97 -4.40
N ASN A 236 -16.34 6.04 -4.72
CA ASN A 236 -17.77 6.14 -4.42
C ASN A 236 -18.34 4.80 -3.92
N PRO A 237 -17.94 4.31 -2.73
CA PRO A 237 -18.59 3.18 -2.08
C PRO A 237 -20.05 3.53 -1.74
N LYS A 238 -20.93 2.53 -1.72
CA LYS A 238 -22.36 2.74 -1.39
C LYS A 238 -22.69 2.18 -0.02
N TYR A 239 -22.13 1.03 0.32
CA TYR A 239 -22.39 0.35 1.58
C TYR A 239 -21.09 -0.04 2.27
N VAL A 240 -21.12 -0.10 3.61
CA VAL A 240 -19.93 -0.40 4.40
C VAL A 240 -19.53 -1.88 4.34
N ASP A 241 -20.43 -2.73 3.86
CA ASP A 241 -20.25 -4.17 3.62
C ASP A 241 -20.00 -4.49 2.13
N ASP A 242 -19.75 -3.48 1.28
CA ASP A 242 -19.28 -3.70 -0.09
C ASP A 242 -17.86 -4.37 -0.04
N PRO A 243 -17.49 -5.25 -1.00
CA PRO A 243 -16.24 -6.00 -0.96
C PRO A 243 -14.95 -5.16 -0.87
N GLU A 244 -14.99 -3.93 -1.37
CA GLU A 244 -13.90 -2.95 -1.31
C GLU A 244 -13.82 -2.16 0.00
N CYS A 245 -14.79 -2.32 0.90
CA CYS A 245 -14.89 -1.61 2.16
C CYS A 245 -14.33 -2.47 3.29
N ARG A 246 -13.69 -1.82 4.26
CA ARG A 246 -13.25 -2.46 5.51
C ARG A 246 -13.43 -1.54 6.69
N LEU A 247 -13.78 -2.14 7.83
CA LEU A 247 -13.85 -1.45 9.11
C LEU A 247 -12.43 -1.08 9.53
N LEU A 248 -12.21 0.22 9.77
CA LEU A 248 -10.97 0.71 10.35
C LEU A 248 -11.01 0.61 11.89
N GLY A 249 -12.20 0.83 12.46
CA GLY A 249 -12.47 0.63 13.87
C GLY A 249 -13.78 1.30 14.28
N HIS A 250 -14.10 1.25 15.56
CA HIS A 250 -15.35 1.80 16.09
C HIS A 250 -15.12 2.60 17.37
N LEU A 251 -16.05 3.51 17.65
CA LEU A 251 -16.08 4.32 18.86
C LEU A 251 -17.45 4.15 19.51
N GLN A 252 -17.46 3.68 20.75
CA GLN A 252 -18.68 3.59 21.54
C GLN A 252 -18.92 4.89 22.31
N VAL A 253 -20.10 5.46 22.14
CA VAL A 253 -20.52 6.70 22.79
C VAL A 253 -21.70 6.39 23.73
N PRO A 254 -21.56 6.58 25.05
CA PRO A 254 -22.68 6.49 25.98
C PRO A 254 -23.78 7.48 25.58
N LEU A 255 -25.05 7.10 25.66
CA LEU A 255 -26.18 7.98 25.41
C LEU A 255 -26.83 8.32 26.75
N ASN A 256 -26.97 9.60 27.07
CA ASN A 256 -27.63 10.01 28.31
C ASN A 256 -29.16 10.00 28.11
N VAL A 257 -29.81 9.03 28.75
CA VAL A 257 -31.25 8.76 28.65
C VAL A 257 -32.09 9.75 29.47
N GLU A 258 -31.51 10.40 30.49
CA GLU A 258 -32.26 11.12 31.52
C GLU A 258 -32.72 12.53 31.09
N LYS A 259 -32.23 13.06 29.97
CA LYS A 259 -32.61 14.39 29.41
C LYS A 259 -33.56 14.28 28.20
N GLN A 260 -34.54 13.40 28.33
CA GLN A 260 -35.34 12.80 27.26
C GLN A 260 -36.44 13.69 26.62
N THR A 261 -36.16 14.95 26.31
CA THR A 261 -37.13 15.82 25.60
C THR A 261 -36.74 16.14 24.15
N LEU A 262 -35.49 15.87 23.74
CA LEU A 262 -34.96 16.21 22.42
C LEU A 262 -34.31 15.00 21.76
N GLU A 263 -34.32 14.97 20.42
CA GLU A 263 -33.58 13.98 19.64
C GLU A 263 -32.08 14.10 19.93
N THR A 264 -31.43 13.02 20.36
CA THR A 264 -29.98 13.04 20.62
C THR A 264 -29.24 13.22 19.30
N LEU A 265 -28.51 14.33 19.17
CA LEU A 265 -27.70 14.65 17.99
C LEU A 265 -26.22 14.48 18.33
N ILE A 266 -25.51 13.71 17.50
CA ILE A 266 -24.07 13.46 17.63
C ILE A 266 -23.35 14.09 16.45
N VAL A 267 -22.32 14.87 16.75
CA VAL A 267 -21.37 15.39 15.77
C VAL A 267 -20.22 14.40 15.67
N GLU A 268 -20.14 13.72 14.54
CA GLU A 268 -19.03 12.82 14.19
C GLU A 268 -18.03 13.57 13.34
N THR A 269 -16.75 13.52 13.72
CA THR A 269 -15.68 14.30 13.10
C THR A 269 -14.48 13.41 12.79
N LEU A 270 -14.06 13.39 11.52
CA LEU A 270 -12.77 12.86 11.12
C LEU A 270 -11.74 13.99 11.08
N ILE A 271 -10.62 13.77 11.75
CA ILE A 271 -9.52 14.69 11.90
C ILE A 271 -8.30 14.00 11.29
N PHE A 272 -7.87 14.51 10.15
CA PHE A 272 -6.67 14.05 9.46
C PHE A 272 -5.49 14.79 10.06
N GLY A 273 -4.68 14.09 10.85
CA GLY A 273 -3.41 14.59 11.34
C GLY A 273 -2.34 14.43 10.27
N GLU A 274 -1.22 13.81 10.66
CA GLU A 274 -0.10 13.53 9.75
C GLU A 274 -0.03 12.06 9.36
N THR A 275 0.22 11.19 10.34
CA THR A 275 0.31 9.72 10.18
C THR A 275 -0.88 8.99 10.80
N GLU A 276 -1.74 9.72 11.49
CA GLU A 276 -2.86 9.19 12.27
C GLU A 276 -4.18 9.81 11.79
N LEU A 277 -5.23 9.01 11.87
CA LEU A 277 -6.60 9.47 11.71
C LEU A 277 -7.28 9.47 13.07
N LYS A 278 -7.69 10.65 13.55
CA LYS A 278 -8.49 10.77 14.76
C LYS A 278 -9.96 10.83 14.39
N PHE A 279 -10.79 10.06 15.09
CA PHE A 279 -12.23 10.14 15.01
C PHE A 279 -12.80 10.59 16.35
N LYS A 280 -13.71 11.56 16.31
CA LYS A 280 -14.33 12.16 17.48
C LYS A 280 -15.85 12.16 17.32
N ALA A 281 -16.55 11.75 18.36
CA ALA A 281 -18.00 11.89 18.46
C ALA A 281 -18.34 12.77 19.67
N LYS A 282 -19.17 13.79 19.46
CA LYS A 282 -19.61 14.72 20.52
C LYS A 282 -21.13 14.85 20.49
N ASP A 283 -21.78 14.70 21.64
CA ASP A 283 -23.18 15.05 21.79
C ASP A 283 -23.37 16.57 21.70
N VAL A 284 -24.34 17.03 20.90
CA VAL A 284 -24.60 18.45 20.69
C VAL A 284 -25.09 19.15 21.96
N TYR A 285 -25.86 18.45 22.80
CA TYR A 285 -26.55 19.04 23.95
C TYR A 285 -25.86 18.76 25.29
N SER A 286 -24.81 17.93 25.30
CA SER A 286 -23.98 17.68 26.47
C SER A 286 -22.51 17.92 26.17
N ASP A 287 -21.69 18.10 27.20
CA ASP A 287 -20.24 18.21 27.03
C ASP A 287 -19.54 16.84 26.84
N MET A 288 -20.33 15.77 26.71
CA MET A 288 -19.82 14.43 26.48
C MET A 288 -19.19 14.33 25.09
N GLN A 289 -17.94 13.85 25.07
CA GLN A 289 -17.20 13.56 23.86
C GLN A 289 -16.37 12.30 24.06
N CYS A 290 -16.27 11.50 23.01
CA CYS A 290 -15.38 10.36 22.95
C CYS A 290 -14.48 10.50 21.71
N GLU A 291 -13.28 9.95 21.77
CA GLU A 291 -12.37 9.92 20.62
C GLU A 291 -11.57 8.63 20.55
N VAL A 292 -11.15 8.29 19.34
CA VAL A 292 -10.26 7.16 19.03
C VAL A 292 -9.26 7.60 17.95
N ILE A 293 -8.05 7.04 18.01
CA ILE A 293 -6.97 7.33 17.05
C ILE A 293 -6.61 6.04 16.33
N PHE A 294 -6.58 6.10 14.99
CA PHE A 294 -6.19 5.00 14.12
C PHE A 294 -4.80 5.27 13.53
N ASP A 295 -3.88 4.35 13.78
CA ASP A 295 -2.54 4.34 13.19
C ASP A 295 -2.59 3.71 11.80
N LEU A 296 -2.45 4.54 10.77
CA LEU A 296 -2.56 4.10 9.36
C LEU A 296 -1.25 3.48 8.82
N LEU A 297 -0.21 3.31 9.64
CA LEU A 297 1.07 2.71 9.24
C LEU A 297 1.11 1.18 9.42
N LYS A 298 0.14 0.60 10.14
CA LYS A 298 0.11 -0.84 10.45
C LYS A 298 -0.75 -1.68 9.50
N ASP A 299 -1.40 -1.05 8.52
CA ASP A 299 -2.36 -1.66 7.58
C ASP A 299 -1.92 -1.65 6.10
#